data_AF-A0A315EYP8-F1
#
_entry.id   AF-A0A315EYP8-F1
#
_cell.length_a   1.000
_cell.length_b   1.000
_cell.length_c   1.000
_cell.angle_alpha   90.00
_cell.angle_beta   90.00
_cell.angle_gamma   90.00
#
_symmetry.space_group_name_H-M   'P 1'
#
loop_
_entity.id
_entity.type
_entity.pdbx_description
1 polymer ?
#
loop_
_entity_poly.entity_id
_entity_poly.type
_entity_poly.pdbx_seq_one_letter_code
_entity_poly.pdbx_strand_id
1 'polypeptide(L)'
;MNQLNLVAVPNGVFGLDEILKTGPMKKFVEEIKSVEDAETNKIKVFLVAYQISDTLAQMKLQGFDKSQVNMNNLKESIKVTIELGYEMIMKTFSNHERKTIRELFRKTIAN
;
A
#
# COMPACT_ATOMS: atom_id res chain seq x y z
N MET A 1 -6.07 27.56 3.54
CA MET A 1 -5.94 26.14 3.94
C MET A 1 -5.47 25.37 2.72
N ASN A 2 -4.24 24.85 2.71
CA ASN A 2 -3.79 24.00 1.60
C ASN A 2 -4.43 22.63 1.76
N GLN A 3 -5.44 22.33 0.95
CA GLN A 3 -5.98 20.98 0.84
C GLN A 3 -4.87 20.10 0.25
N LEU A 4 -4.40 19.14 1.06
CA LEU A 4 -3.56 18.06 0.57
C LEU A 4 -4.44 17.20 -0.34
N ASN A 5 -4.33 17.40 -1.65
CA ASN A 5 -4.89 16.49 -2.64
C ASN A 5 -4.03 15.22 -2.64
N LEU A 6 -4.33 14.31 -1.72
CA LEU A 6 -3.72 12.99 -1.66
C LEU A 6 -4.22 12.15 -2.83
N VAL A 7 -3.56 12.28 -3.97
CA VAL A 7 -3.71 11.32 -5.05
C VAL A 7 -2.98 10.05 -4.62
N ALA A 8 -3.70 8.93 -4.52
CA ALA A 8 -3.09 7.62 -4.32
C ALA A 8 -2.32 7.23 -5.58
N VAL A 9 -1.10 7.73 -5.71
CA VAL A 9 -0.16 7.37 -6.77
C VAL A 9 0.72 6.26 -6.21
N PRO A 10 0.57 5.01 -6.66
CA PRO A 10 1.60 4.02 -6.37
C PRO A 10 2.91 4.43 -7.04
N ASN A 11 4.03 4.19 -6.35
CA ASN A 11 5.37 4.63 -6.72
C ASN A 11 5.60 6.14 -6.54
N GLY A 12 5.20 6.71 -5.39
CA GLY A 12 5.53 8.08 -5.05
C GLY A 12 7.00 8.25 -4.63
N VAL A 13 7.29 8.14 -3.34
CA VAL A 13 8.66 8.24 -2.79
C VAL A 13 9.41 6.92 -2.88
N PHE A 14 8.71 5.80 -2.70
CA PHE A 14 9.30 4.47 -2.83
C PHE A 14 8.67 3.74 -4.00
N GLY A 15 9.49 3.04 -4.79
CA GLY A 15 8.99 2.01 -5.69
C GLY A 15 8.55 0.75 -4.95
N LEU A 16 7.73 -0.09 -5.60
CA LEU A 16 7.28 -1.37 -5.03
C LEU A 16 8.45 -2.25 -4.54
N ASP A 17 9.51 -2.39 -5.34
CA ASP A 17 10.65 -3.24 -4.98
C ASP A 17 11.45 -2.70 -3.79
N GLU A 18 11.48 -1.38 -3.63
CA GLU A 18 12.18 -0.73 -2.53
C GLU A 18 11.42 -0.95 -1.23
N ILE A 19 10.10 -0.72 -1.24
CA ILE A 19 9.28 -0.90 -0.04
C ILE A 19 9.28 -2.37 0.41
N LEU A 20 9.20 -3.32 -0.54
CA LEU A 20 9.23 -4.76 -0.24
C LEU A 20 10.58 -5.24 0.32
N LYS A 21 11.66 -4.47 0.14
CA LYS A 21 12.97 -4.80 0.74
C LYS A 21 13.07 -4.36 2.21
N THR A 22 12.21 -3.46 2.67
CA THR A 22 12.24 -2.94 4.04
C THR A 22 11.84 -4.01 5.07
N GLY A 23 12.49 -4.03 6.22
CA GLY A 23 12.16 -4.95 7.32
C GLY A 23 10.69 -4.89 7.77
N PRO A 24 10.12 -3.69 7.99
CA PRO A 24 8.71 -3.55 8.38
C PRO A 24 7.74 -4.10 7.33
N MET A 25 7.94 -3.79 6.05
CA MET A 25 7.03 -4.28 5.00
C MET A 25 7.14 -5.79 4.79
N LYS A 26 8.36 -6.36 4.85
CA LYS A 26 8.54 -7.81 4.81
C LYS A 26 7.74 -8.50 5.91
N LYS A 27 7.88 -8.02 7.15
CA LYS A 27 7.15 -8.58 8.30
C LYS A 27 5.64 -8.48 8.10
N PHE A 28 5.16 -7.33 7.64
CA PHE A 28 3.74 -7.10 7.37
C PHE A 28 3.18 -8.01 6.27
N VAL A 29 3.94 -8.22 5.18
CA VAL A 29 3.56 -9.17 4.11
C VAL A 29 3.44 -10.59 4.64
N GLU A 30 4.39 -11.04 5.47
CA GLU A 30 4.32 -12.37 6.10
C GLU A 30 3.12 -12.50 7.05
N GLU A 31 2.82 -11.46 7.83
CA GLU A 31 1.62 -11.42 8.67
C GLU A 31 0.34 -11.54 7.83
N ILE A 32 0.20 -10.77 6.74
CA ILE A 32 -0.97 -10.85 5.86
C ILE A 32 -1.08 -12.22 5.18
N LYS A 33 0.04 -12.81 4.75
CA LYS A 33 0.05 -14.15 4.12
C LYS A 33 -0.60 -15.19 5.04
N SER A 34 -0.34 -15.10 6.35
CA SER A 34 -0.85 -16.03 7.36
C SER A 34 -2.36 -15.91 7.63
N VAL A 35 -3.00 -14.80 7.26
CA VAL A 35 -4.44 -14.60 7.45
C VAL A 35 -5.22 -15.47 6.47
N GLU A 36 -6.27 -16.17 6.90
CA GLU A 36 -7.16 -16.86 5.97
C GLU A 36 -8.17 -15.88 5.36
N ASP A 37 -7.86 -15.37 4.17
CA ASP A 37 -8.70 -14.43 3.43
C ASP A 37 -8.45 -14.58 1.91
N ALA A 38 -9.34 -14.01 1.10
CA ALA A 38 -9.19 -13.94 -0.35
C ALA A 38 -7.93 -13.17 -0.75
N GLU A 39 -7.25 -13.62 -1.80
CA GLU A 39 -6.04 -12.98 -2.34
C GLU A 39 -6.27 -11.47 -2.58
N THR A 40 -7.40 -11.12 -3.19
CA THR A 40 -7.77 -9.72 -3.46
C THR A 40 -7.85 -8.88 -2.18
N ASN A 41 -8.39 -9.43 -1.08
CA ASN A 41 -8.49 -8.70 0.19
C ASN A 41 -7.10 -8.49 0.80
N LYS A 42 -6.23 -9.51 0.77
CA LYS A 42 -4.84 -9.40 1.19
C LYS A 42 -4.07 -8.34 0.40
N ILE A 43 -4.26 -8.32 -0.93
CA ILE A 43 -3.66 -7.30 -1.80
C ILE A 43 -4.16 -5.91 -1.41
N LYS A 44 -5.47 -5.71 -1.19
CA LYS A 44 -6.01 -4.40 -0.75
C LYS A 44 -5.38 -3.95 0.56
N VAL A 45 -5.26 -4.84 1.55
CA VAL A 45 -4.60 -4.53 2.84
C VAL A 45 -3.13 -4.17 2.64
N PHE A 46 -2.41 -4.91 1.79
CA PHE A 46 -1.04 -4.56 1.40
C PHE A 46 -0.94 -3.16 0.78
N LEU A 47 -1.81 -2.85 -0.19
CA LEU A 47 -1.83 -1.55 -0.86
C LEU A 47 -2.12 -0.41 0.13
N VAL A 48 -2.95 -0.63 1.15
CA VAL A 48 -3.21 0.37 2.20
C VAL A 48 -1.92 0.69 2.97
N ALA A 49 -1.20 -0.34 3.42
CA ALA A 49 0.05 -0.12 4.15
C ALA A 49 1.14 0.50 3.27
N TYR A 50 1.21 0.08 2.00
CA TYR A 50 2.13 0.68 1.04
C TYR A 50 1.84 2.17 0.86
N GLN A 51 0.59 2.55 0.61
CA GLN A 51 0.19 3.94 0.40
C GLN A 51 0.38 4.79 1.65
N ILE A 52 0.11 4.26 2.85
CA ILE A 52 0.40 4.97 4.11
C ILE A 52 1.90 5.25 4.23
N SER A 53 2.74 4.26 3.97
CA SER A 53 4.20 4.41 4.06
C SER A 53 4.71 5.47 3.10
N ASP A 54 4.20 5.45 1.87
CA ASP A 54 4.56 6.41 0.84
C ASP A 54 4.09 7.83 1.17
N THR A 55 2.82 7.99 1.59
CA THR A 55 2.28 9.29 2.01
C THR A 55 3.03 9.89 3.19
N LEU A 56 3.38 9.09 4.21
CA LEU A 56 4.16 9.57 5.35
C LEU A 56 5.59 9.97 4.96
N ALA A 57 6.15 9.35 3.94
CA ALA A 57 7.45 9.72 3.40
C ALA A 57 7.37 11.03 2.59
N GLN A 58 6.35 11.17 1.74
CA GLN A 58 6.08 12.42 1.00
C GLN A 58 5.90 13.61 1.95
N MET A 59 5.08 13.44 3.00
CA MET A 59 4.88 14.46 4.04
C MET A 59 6.20 14.85 4.70
N LYS A 60 7.04 13.88 5.05
CA LYS A 60 8.37 14.15 5.64
C LYS A 60 9.25 14.97 4.68
N LEU A 61 9.28 14.63 3.40
CA LEU A 61 10.07 15.35 2.39
C LEU A 61 9.56 16.79 2.19
N GLN A 62 8.26 17.00 2.35
CA GLN A 62 7.62 18.33 2.27
C GLN A 62 7.73 19.13 3.59
N GLY A 63 8.41 18.61 4.61
CA GLY A 63 8.57 19.29 5.89
C GLY A 63 7.30 19.32 6.75
N PHE A 64 6.31 18.47 6.46
CA PHE A 64 5.11 18.36 7.30
C PHE A 64 5.43 17.68 8.63
N ASP A 65 4.88 18.26 9.69
CA ASP A 65 4.92 17.65 11.02
C ASP A 65 3.96 16.45 11.09
N LYS A 66 4.54 15.26 11.28
CA LYS A 66 3.79 14.01 11.41
C LYS A 66 2.87 13.99 12.64
N SER A 67 3.16 14.80 13.66
CA SER A 67 2.32 14.90 14.86
C SER A 67 0.91 15.44 14.56
N GLN A 68 0.75 16.17 13.45
CA GLN A 68 -0.52 16.72 13.00
C GLN A 68 -1.34 15.77 12.13
N VAL A 69 -0.78 14.60 11.78
CA VAL A 69 -1.47 13.62 10.95
C VAL A 69 -2.41 12.79 11.82
N ASN A 70 -3.71 12.94 11.59
CA ASN A 70 -4.69 12.01 12.14
C ASN A 70 -4.56 10.66 11.42
N MET A 71 -3.80 9.75 12.01
CA MET A 71 -3.50 8.43 11.44
C MET A 71 -4.75 7.57 11.20
N ASN A 72 -5.79 7.70 12.04
CA ASN A 72 -7.03 6.96 11.86
C ASN A 72 -7.77 7.44 10.61
N ASN A 73 -7.91 8.77 10.45
CA ASN A 73 -8.55 9.36 9.28
C ASN A 73 -7.76 9.06 8.00
N LEU A 74 -6.42 9.12 8.06
CA LEU A 74 -5.56 8.77 6.92
C LEU A 74 -5.76 7.31 6.50
N LYS A 75 -5.71 6.38 7.47
CA LYS A 75 -5.90 4.95 7.20
C LYS A 75 -7.26 4.67 6.58
N GLU A 76 -8.33 5.25 7.12
CA GLU A 76 -9.69 5.03 6.61
C GLU A 76 -9.86 5.63 5.21
N SER A 77 -9.33 6.82 4.97
CA SER A 77 -9.40 7.48 3.66
C SER A 77 -8.67 6.67 2.58
N ILE A 78 -7.49 6.14 2.89
CA ILE A 78 -6.71 5.29 1.98
C ILE A 78 -7.44 3.96 1.75
N LYS A 79 -7.98 3.35 2.81
CA LYS A 79 -8.74 2.10 2.72
C LYS A 79 -9.94 2.25 1.78
N VAL A 80 -10.79 3.26 1.98
CA VAL A 80 -11.95 3.54 1.12
C VAL A 80 -11.50 3.77 -0.32
N THR A 81 -10.45 4.55 -0.53
CA THR A 81 -9.88 4.82 -1.87
C THR A 81 -9.46 3.52 -2.56
N ILE A 82 -8.79 2.61 -1.84
CA ILE A 82 -8.35 1.32 -2.39
C ILE A 82 -9.52 0.38 -2.61
N GLU A 83 -10.50 0.34 -1.72
CA GLU A 83 -11.67 -0.53 -1.87
C GLU A 83 -12.49 -0.16 -3.10
N LEU A 84 -12.72 1.14 -3.33
CA LEU A 84 -13.49 1.65 -4.47
C LEU A 84 -12.66 1.70 -5.77
N GLY A 85 -11.36 1.98 -5.65
CA GLY A 85 -10.45 2.23 -6.78
C GLY A 85 -9.57 1.04 -7.17
N TYR A 86 -9.70 -0.12 -6.52
CA TYR A 86 -8.77 -1.25 -6.62
C TYR A 86 -8.32 -1.56 -8.06
N GLU A 87 -9.26 -1.77 -8.98
CA GLU A 87 -8.93 -2.13 -10.37
C GLU A 87 -8.18 -1.02 -11.11
N MET A 88 -8.49 0.25 -10.82
CA MET A 88 -7.79 1.40 -11.41
C MET A 88 -6.39 1.56 -10.81
N ILE A 89 -6.24 1.37 -9.50
CA ILE A 89 -4.96 1.42 -8.79
C ILE A 89 -4.06 0.27 -9.25
N MET A 90 -4.59 -0.94 -9.43
CA MET A 90 -3.82 -2.04 -10.01
C MET A 90 -3.35 -1.72 -11.44
N LYS A 91 -4.09 -0.89 -12.19
CA LYS A 91 -3.72 -0.50 -13.56
C LYS A 91 -2.52 0.45 -13.63
N THR A 92 -2.25 1.23 -12.58
CA THR A 92 -1.12 2.17 -12.54
C THR A 92 0.23 1.49 -12.28
N PHE A 93 0.23 0.26 -11.76
CA PHE A 93 1.43 -0.58 -11.69
C PHE A 93 1.78 -1.17 -13.06
N SER A 94 3.07 -1.35 -13.31
CA SER A 94 3.57 -2.09 -14.47
C SER A 94 3.12 -3.56 -14.44
N ASN A 95 3.21 -4.25 -15.58
CA ASN A 95 2.91 -5.68 -15.65
C ASN A 95 3.76 -6.50 -14.68
N HIS A 96 5.04 -6.14 -14.51
CA HIS A 96 5.94 -6.80 -13.59
C HIS A 96 5.47 -6.62 -12.15
N GLU A 97 5.23 -5.38 -11.72
CA GLU A 97 4.79 -5.06 -10.37
C GLU A 97 3.44 -5.69 -10.02
N ARG A 98 2.46 -5.66 -10.95
CA ARG A 98 1.18 -6.35 -10.77
C ARG A 98 1.37 -7.84 -10.52
N LYS A 99 2.28 -8.48 -11.28
CA LYS A 99 2.60 -9.90 -11.12
C LYS A 99 3.24 -10.14 -9.75
N THR A 100 4.22 -9.34 -9.37
CA THR A 100 4.87 -9.40 -8.05
C THR A 100 3.84 -9.30 -6.93
N ILE A 101 2.96 -8.30 -6.95
CA ILE A 101 1.91 -8.10 -5.93
C ILE A 101 1.01 -9.32 -5.80
N ARG A 102 0.57 -9.90 -6.92
CA ARG A 102 -0.26 -11.12 -6.91
C ARG A 102 0.51 -12.31 -6.37
N GLU A 103 1.76 -12.48 -6.78
CA GLU A 103 2.63 -13.58 -6.32
C GLU A 103 2.94 -13.51 -4.82
N LEU A 104 2.91 -12.34 -4.20
CA LEU A 104 3.04 -12.22 -2.74
C LEU A 104 1.93 -12.95 -1.98
N PHE A 105 0.71 -13.02 -2.53
CA PHE A 105 -0.46 -13.53 -1.80
C PHE A 105 -1.15 -14.71 -2.48
N ARG A 106 -0.64 -15.13 -3.63
CA ARG A 106 -1.12 -16.31 -4.33
C ARG A 106 -0.98 -17.52 -3.42
N LYS A 107 -2.07 -18.29 -3.27
CA LYS A 107 -2.01 -19.58 -2.58
C LYS A 107 -0.98 -20.46 -3.31
N THR A 108 0.07 -20.88 -2.61
CA THR A 108 0.87 -22.01 -3.06
C THR A 108 -0.05 -23.21 -3.07
N ILE A 109 -0.39 -23.69 -4.27
CA ILE A 109 -0.97 -25.02 -4.40
C ILE A 109 0.15 -25.97 -3.97
N ALA A 110 0.05 -26.49 -2.75
CA ALA A 110 0.86 -27.62 -2.33
C ALA A 110 0.43 -28.80 -3.22
N ASN A 111 1.32 -29.21 -4.12
CA ASN A 111 1.19 -30.48 -4.83
C ASN A 111 1.34 -31.64 -3.84
#